data_AF-A0A925E3S4-F1
#
_entry.id   AF-A0A925E3S4-F1
#
_cell.length_a   1.000
_cell.length_b   1.000
_cell.length_c   1.000
_cell.angle_alpha   90.00
_cell.angle_beta   90.00
_cell.angle_gamma   90.00
#
_symmetry.space_group_name_H-M   'P 1'
#
loop_
_entity.id
_entity.type
_entity.pdbx_description
1 polymer ?
#
loop_
_entity_poly.entity_id
_entity_poly.type
_entity_poly.pdbx_seq_one_letter_code
_entity_poly.pdbx_strand_id
1 'polypeptide(L)'
;VMTLVLAMNEASQTENRSNRAQLPFWLISGGILVGGFGLAGAGLVQTYLERIVGVGYLETQTYIQPLYAVWTLGLAALLLGAAGYALTQVFRRT
;
A
#
# COMPACT_ATOMS: atom_id res chain seq x y z
N VAL A 1 -13.75 -42.01 -0.75
CA VAL A 1 -13.46 -41.13 -1.91
C VAL A 1 -14.28 -39.83 -1.85
N MET A 2 -15.61 -39.89 -1.79
CA MET A 2 -16.48 -38.69 -1.68
C MET A 2 -16.14 -37.78 -0.48
N THR A 3 -15.93 -38.35 0.71
CA THR A 3 -15.57 -37.61 1.93
C THR A 3 -14.21 -36.91 1.85
N LEU A 4 -13.26 -37.52 1.14
CA LEU A 4 -11.93 -36.94 0.90
C LEU A 4 -12.03 -35.73 -0.04
N VAL A 5 -12.83 -35.86 -1.11
CA VAL A 5 -13.06 -34.76 -2.07
C VAL A 5 -13.73 -33.56 -1.40
N LEU A 6 -14.71 -33.80 -0.51
CA LEU A 6 -15.35 -32.74 0.26
C LEU A 6 -14.37 -32.04 1.20
N ALA A 7 -13.58 -32.81 1.96
CA ALA A 7 -12.56 -32.25 2.86
C ALA A 7 -11.50 -31.42 2.10
N MET A 8 -11.07 -31.86 0.92
CA MET A 8 -10.15 -31.11 0.06
C MET A 8 -10.78 -29.81 -0.47
N ASN A 9 -12.07 -29.85 -0.83
CA ASN A 9 -12.79 -28.68 -1.30
C ASN A 9 -12.93 -27.63 -0.18
N GLU A 10 -13.28 -28.05 1.05
CA GLU A 10 -13.38 -27.16 2.21
C GLU A 10 -12.03 -26.51 2.58
N ALA A 11 -10.94 -27.28 2.53
CA ALA A 11 -9.60 -26.74 2.77
C ALA A 11 -9.22 -25.64 1.76
N SER A 12 -9.44 -25.89 0.46
CA SER A 12 -9.13 -24.91 -0.60
C SER A 12 -10.01 -23.64 -0.52
N GLN A 13 -11.28 -23.79 -0.14
CA GLN A 13 -12.19 -22.67 0.08
C GLN A 13 -11.73 -21.80 1.25
N THR A 14 -11.25 -22.43 2.33
CA THR A 14 -10.77 -21.73 3.53
C THR A 14 -9.49 -20.95 3.25
N GLU A 15 -8.54 -21.55 2.54
CA GLU A 15 -7.31 -20.90 2.10
C GLU A 15 -7.60 -19.69 1.20
N ASN A 16 -8.47 -19.85 0.20
CA ASN A 16 -8.89 -18.76 -0.68
C ASN A 16 -9.55 -17.60 0.08
N ARG A 17 -10.34 -17.91 1.12
CA ARG A 17 -11.01 -16.89 1.93
C ARG A 17 -10.02 -16.10 2.79
N SER A 18 -9.00 -16.79 3.33
CA SER A 18 -7.90 -16.16 4.08
C SER A 18 -7.05 -15.25 3.20
N ASN A 19 -6.60 -15.74 2.04
CA ASN A 19 -5.75 -14.97 1.13
C ASN A 19 -6.44 -13.70 0.60
N ARG A 20 -7.76 -13.76 0.32
CA ARG A 20 -8.55 -12.60 -0.12
C ARG A 20 -8.67 -11.50 0.94
N ALA A 21 -8.61 -11.83 2.22
CA ALA A 21 -8.66 -10.85 3.31
C ALA A 21 -7.28 -10.27 3.65
N GLN A 22 -6.21 -11.05 3.46
CA GLN A 22 -4.84 -10.63 3.76
C GLN A 22 -4.30 -9.62 2.74
N LEU A 23 -4.60 -9.80 1.44
CA LEU A 23 -4.08 -8.91 0.40
C LEU A 23 -4.51 -7.44 0.57
N PRO A 24 -5.81 -7.11 0.78
CA PRO A 24 -6.23 -5.73 1.05
C PRO A 24 -5.58 -5.13 2.29
N PHE A 25 -5.43 -5.91 3.36
CA PHE A 25 -4.77 -5.47 4.59
C PHE A 25 -3.31 -5.05 4.34
N TRP A 26 -2.54 -5.87 3.64
CA TRP A 26 -1.14 -5.60 3.34
C TRP A 26 -0.97 -4.42 2.38
N LEU A 27 -1.85 -4.27 1.39
CA LEU A 27 -1.83 -3.13 0.48
C LEU A 27 -2.14 -1.80 1.19
N ILE A 28 -3.13 -1.79 2.08
CA ILE A 28 -3.48 -0.58 2.86
C ILE A 28 -2.37 -0.21 3.83
N SER A 29 -1.97 -1.14 4.70
CA SER A 29 -0.96 -0.87 5.74
C SER A 29 0.41 -0.58 5.13
N GLY A 30 0.84 -1.37 4.14
CA GLY A 30 2.06 -1.14 3.39
C GLY A 30 2.02 0.18 2.63
N GLY A 31 0.91 0.51 1.98
CA GLY A 31 0.72 1.77 1.27
C GLY A 31 0.84 3.00 2.17
N ILE A 32 0.22 2.97 3.36
CA ILE A 32 0.33 4.03 4.37
C ILE A 32 1.77 4.19 4.84
N LEU A 33 2.46 3.08 5.18
CA LEU A 33 3.82 3.14 5.70
C LEU A 33 4.81 3.63 4.64
N VAL A 34 4.79 3.04 3.45
CA VAL A 34 5.67 3.45 2.33
C VAL A 34 5.38 4.89 1.92
N GLY A 35 4.10 5.24 1.81
CA GLY A 35 3.64 6.59 1.50
C GLY A 35 4.16 7.60 2.54
N GLY A 36 3.91 7.31 3.81
CA GLY A 36 4.32 8.13 4.95
C GLY A 36 5.83 8.33 5.03
N PHE A 37 6.62 7.26 4.87
CA PHE A 37 8.08 7.37 4.86
C PHE A 37 8.61 8.16 3.66
N GLY A 38 8.00 8.00 2.47
CA GLY A 38 8.35 8.81 1.30
C GLY A 38 8.16 10.30 1.56
N LEU A 39 7.01 10.68 2.10
CA LEU A 39 6.69 12.09 2.37
C LEU A 39 7.50 12.66 3.54
N ALA A 40 7.66 11.90 4.63
CA ALA A 40 8.48 12.31 5.77
C ALA A 40 9.95 12.49 5.35
N GLY A 41 10.49 11.56 4.55
CA GLY A 41 11.81 11.68 3.97
C GLY A 41 11.96 12.93 3.10
N ALA A 42 10.96 13.23 2.26
CA ALA A 42 10.97 14.43 1.42
C ALA A 42 11.04 15.71 2.27
N GLY A 43 10.26 15.78 3.36
CA GLY A 43 10.28 16.94 4.27
C GLY A 43 11.62 17.11 5.01
N LEU A 44 12.25 16.00 5.43
CA LEU A 44 13.57 16.03 6.06
C LEU A 44 14.65 16.52 5.09
N VAL A 45 14.69 15.96 3.89
CA VAL A 45 15.65 16.34 2.85
C VAL A 45 15.42 17.79 2.42
N GLN A 46 14.17 18.21 2.25
CA GLN A 46 13.83 19.59 1.92
C GLN A 46 14.31 20.56 3.01
N THR A 47 14.05 20.26 4.28
CA THR A 47 14.50 21.09 5.40
C THR A 47 16.01 21.19 5.42
N TYR A 48 16.72 20.08 5.23
CA TYR A 48 18.18 20.06 5.19
C TYR A 48 18.73 20.91 4.03
N LEU A 49 18.23 20.69 2.81
CA LEU A 49 18.73 21.37 1.62
C LEU A 49 18.40 22.88 1.65
N GLU A 50 17.17 23.26 1.97
CA GLU A 50 16.76 24.68 1.93
C GLU A 50 17.24 25.47 3.16
N ARG A 51 17.24 24.87 4.36
CA ARG A 51 17.51 25.60 5.61
C ARG A 51 18.95 25.49 6.11
N ILE A 52 19.63 24.38 5.80
CA ILE A 52 21.00 24.14 6.28
C ILE A 52 22.00 24.42 5.16
N VAL A 53 21.77 23.84 3.98
CA VAL A 53 22.69 24.00 2.83
C VAL A 53 22.41 25.30 2.06
N GLY A 54 21.16 25.78 2.07
CA GLY A 54 20.75 26.99 1.36
C GLY A 54 20.48 26.78 -0.13
N VAL A 55 20.17 25.54 -0.55
CA VAL A 55 19.76 25.21 -1.91
C VAL A 55 18.41 25.85 -2.22
N GLY A 56 18.25 26.38 -3.43
CA GLY A 56 17.00 26.98 -3.87
C GLY A 56 15.85 25.97 -3.89
N TYR A 57 14.62 26.47 -3.74
CA TYR A 57 13.41 25.63 -3.73
C TYR A 57 13.29 24.74 -4.97
N LEU A 58 13.41 25.31 -6.18
CA LEU A 58 13.21 24.57 -7.43
C LEU A 58 14.22 23.43 -7.60
N GLU A 59 15.48 23.67 -7.23
CA GLU A 59 16.54 22.67 -7.28
C GLU A 59 16.34 21.58 -6.22
N THR A 60 15.93 21.97 -5.01
CA THR A 60 15.53 21.03 -3.95
C THR A 60 14.38 20.13 -4.40
N GLN A 61 13.36 20.68 -5.09
CA GLN A 61 12.25 19.89 -5.64
C GLN A 61 12.71 18.83 -6.64
N THR A 62 13.72 19.11 -7.47
CA THR A 62 14.34 18.12 -8.36
C THR A 62 14.99 16.98 -7.58
N TYR A 63 15.68 17.28 -6.48
CA TYR A 63 16.33 16.25 -5.65
C TYR A 63 15.34 15.36 -4.89
N ILE A 64 14.23 15.90 -4.42
CA ILE A 64 13.23 15.12 -3.66
C ILE A 64 12.20 14.41 -4.55
N GLN A 65 12.20 14.64 -5.86
CA GLN A 65 11.29 13.99 -6.82
C GLN A 65 11.21 12.46 -6.68
N PRO A 66 12.31 11.71 -6.43
CA PRO A 66 12.24 10.27 -6.19
C PRO A 66 11.43 9.91 -4.93
N LEU A 67 11.49 10.74 -3.89
CA LEU A 67 10.73 10.53 -2.64
C LEU A 67 9.23 10.75 -2.86
N TYR A 68 8.86 11.70 -3.73
CA TYR A 68 7.46 11.83 -4.16
C TYR A 68 6.99 10.65 -5.00
N ALA A 69 7.86 10.03 -5.80
CA ALA A 69 7.51 8.79 -6.50
C ALA A 69 7.20 7.66 -5.50
N VAL A 70 8.03 7.49 -4.46
CA VAL A 70 7.78 6.52 -3.37
C VAL A 70 6.46 6.83 -2.66
N TRP A 71 6.21 8.10 -2.32
CA TRP A 71 4.95 8.53 -1.72
C TRP A 71 3.74 8.16 -2.60
N THR A 72 3.82 8.46 -3.89
CA THR A 72 2.75 8.19 -4.87
C THR A 72 2.50 6.69 -5.03
N LEU A 73 3.55 5.87 -5.05
CA LEU A 73 3.41 4.41 -5.08
C LEU A 73 2.73 3.87 -3.81
N GLY A 74 3.06 4.43 -2.65
CA GLY A 74 2.38 4.12 -1.39
C GLY A 74 0.88 4.45 -1.45
N LEU A 75 0.52 5.63 -1.96
CA LEU A 75 -0.88 6.01 -2.16
C LEU A 75 -1.61 5.10 -3.15
N ALA A 76 -0.95 4.71 -4.25
CA ALA A 76 -1.53 3.78 -5.22
C ALA A 76 -1.82 2.42 -4.57
N ALA A 77 -0.87 1.87 -3.80
CA ALA A 77 -1.07 0.63 -3.06
C ALA A 77 -2.22 0.74 -2.05
N LEU A 78 -2.31 1.85 -1.32
CA LEU A 78 -3.40 2.13 -0.38
C LEU A 78 -4.75 2.12 -1.10
N LEU A 79 -4.88 2.85 -2.22
CA LEU A 79 -6.12 2.92 -3.00
C LEU A 79 -6.53 1.56 -3.54
N LEU A 80 -5.58 0.78 -4.08
CA LEU A 80 -5.85 -0.59 -4.56
C LEU A 80 -6.31 -1.51 -3.42
N GLY A 81 -5.68 -1.42 -2.25
CA GLY A 81 -6.08 -2.18 -1.07
C GLY A 81 -7.48 -1.80 -0.59
N ALA A 82 -7.79 -0.50 -0.51
CA ALA A 82 -9.11 0.00 -0.12
C ALA A 82 -10.20 -0.44 -1.12
N ALA A 83 -9.93 -0.35 -2.42
CA ALA A 83 -10.85 -0.81 -3.46
C ALA A 83 -11.09 -2.33 -3.37
N GLY A 84 -10.01 -3.11 -3.19
CA GLY A 84 -10.09 -4.56 -3.01
C GLY A 84 -10.93 -4.96 -1.78
N TYR A 85 -10.74 -4.25 -0.66
CA TYR A 85 -11.53 -4.45 0.55
C TYR A 85 -13.02 -4.11 0.32
N ALA A 86 -13.31 -2.97 -0.29
CA ALA A 86 -14.68 -2.55 -0.57
C ALA A 86 -15.40 -3.56 -1.48
N LEU A 87 -14.74 -4.03 -2.54
CA LEU A 87 -15.28 -5.07 -3.42
C LEU A 87 -15.59 -6.36 -2.66
N THR A 88 -14.71 -6.80 -1.75
CA THR A 88 -14.97 -8.00 -0.93
C THR A 88 -16.21 -7.84 -0.05
N GLN A 89 -16.49 -6.63 0.45
CA GLN A 89 -17.69 -6.37 1.25
C GLN A 89 -18.95 -6.34 0.38
N VAL A 90 -18.88 -5.75 -0.82
CA VAL A 90 -20.02 -5.69 -1.75
C VAL A 90 -20.45 -7.10 -2.16
N PHE A 91 -19.52 -7.94 -2.60
CA PHE A 91 -19.81 -9.33 -2.98
C PHE A 91 -20.27 -10.22 -1.81
N ARG A 92 -20.06 -9.83 -0.56
CA ARG A 92 -20.59 -10.54 0.62
C ARG A 92 -22.05 -10.17 0.92
N ARG A 93 -22.53 -9.03 0.43
CA ARG A 93 -23.89 -8.52 0.70
C ARG A 93 -24.90 -8.92 -0.38
N THR A 94 -24.44 -9.18 -1.60
CA THR A 94 -25.21 -9.76 -2.72
C THR A 94 -25.18 -11.27 -2.67
#